data_AF-C6Y3M0-F1
#
_entry.id   AF-C6Y3M0-F1
#
_cell.length_a   1.000
_cell.length_b   1.000
_cell.length_c   1.000
_cell.angle_alpha   90.00
_cell.angle_beta   90.00
_cell.angle_gamma   90.00
#
_symmetry.space_group_name_H-M   'P 1'
#
loop_
_entity.id
_entity.type
_entity.pdbx_description
1 polymer ?
#
loop_
_entity_poly.entity_id
_entity_poly.type
_entity_poly.pdbx_seq_one_letter_code
_entity_poly.pdbx_strand_id
1 'polypeptide(L)'
;MKEELLFNEPFPAGIEQHIPALEKVLSALPEKGYLTTLHEYALDDRVLLHKMIFRFLSFSFGETVKMLQGLILYQKRGSKLNEIEKERIEQVTLVLMRRARDYRQAGDLVKAVELAFVVLTTIEPELEYTEITDWVYDTILEDASDFMTELVKCEIALDLKQELYEMIQAYLKAWKPRCGYMKGDCEEWLKALDKRRFFKW
;
A
#
# COMPACT_ATOMS: atom_id res chain seq x y z
N MET A 1 11.46 17.44 -3.42
CA MET A 1 11.88 16.04 -3.62
C MET A 1 11.28 15.57 -4.94
N LYS A 2 12.10 15.34 -5.98
CA LYS A 2 11.65 14.89 -7.30
C LYS A 2 12.15 13.47 -7.51
N GLU A 3 11.47 12.51 -6.92
CA GLU A 3 11.48 11.16 -7.46
C GLU A 3 10.42 11.16 -8.57
N GLU A 4 10.87 11.15 -9.82
CA GLU A 4 10.00 10.81 -10.93
C GLU A 4 9.41 9.44 -10.62
N LEU A 5 8.08 9.37 -10.46
CA LEU A 5 7.34 8.13 -10.29
C LEU A 5 7.59 7.26 -11.52
N LEU A 6 8.60 6.38 -11.42
CA LEU A 6 9.04 5.45 -12.45
C LEU A 6 8.01 4.33 -12.60
N PHE A 7 6.99 4.60 -13.41
CA PHE A 7 5.91 3.65 -13.72
C PHE A 7 6.21 2.69 -14.90
N ASN A 8 7.45 2.63 -15.41
CA ASN A 8 7.69 2.06 -16.76
C ASN A 8 8.82 1.03 -16.91
N GLU A 9 9.33 0.42 -15.83
CA GLU A 9 10.24 -0.72 -15.99
C GLU A 9 9.54 -2.03 -15.61
N PRO A 10 9.63 -3.09 -16.44
CA PRO A 10 9.20 -4.41 -16.02
C PRO A 10 10.00 -4.78 -14.76
N PHE A 11 9.35 -5.44 -13.81
CA PHE A 11 10.01 -5.97 -12.63
C PHE A 11 10.32 -7.46 -12.82
N PRO A 12 11.49 -7.84 -13.39
CA PRO A 12 11.93 -9.24 -13.45
C PRO A 12 12.99 -9.58 -12.38
N ALA A 13 13.22 -8.74 -11.38
CA ALA A 13 14.14 -9.06 -10.27
C ALA A 13 13.35 -9.60 -9.08
N GLY A 14 13.31 -10.92 -8.97
CA GLY A 14 12.43 -11.67 -8.09
C GLY A 14 12.46 -11.25 -6.62
N ILE A 15 11.30 -11.30 -5.97
CA ILE A 15 11.14 -11.07 -4.53
C ILE A 15 12.15 -11.88 -3.67
N GLU A 16 12.66 -12.97 -4.23
CA GLU A 16 13.71 -13.83 -3.71
C GLU A 16 14.97 -13.07 -3.29
N GLN A 17 15.29 -11.95 -3.93
CA GLN A 17 16.43 -11.10 -3.55
C GLN A 17 16.32 -10.57 -2.11
N HIS A 18 15.10 -10.52 -1.55
CA HIS A 18 14.85 -10.07 -0.19
C HIS A 18 14.94 -11.20 0.84
N ILE A 19 15.07 -12.47 0.42
CA ILE A 19 15.18 -13.62 1.33
C ILE A 19 16.36 -13.46 2.29
N PRO A 20 17.60 -13.13 1.87
CA PRO A 20 18.72 -13.02 2.81
C PRO A 20 18.52 -11.94 3.88
N ALA A 21 17.88 -10.82 3.49
CA ALA A 21 17.53 -9.77 4.44
C ALA A 21 16.45 -10.23 5.43
N LEU A 22 15.43 -10.94 4.93
CA LEU A 22 14.38 -11.51 5.76
C LEU A 22 14.94 -12.54 6.74
N GLU A 23 15.76 -13.48 6.27
CA GLU A 23 16.44 -14.48 7.11
C GLU A 23 17.25 -13.83 8.23
N LYS A 24 17.99 -12.76 7.92
CA LYS A 24 18.76 -12.01 8.91
C LYS A 24 17.86 -11.41 9.99
N VAL A 25 16.74 -10.79 9.61
CA VAL A 25 15.78 -10.20 10.56
C VAL A 25 15.12 -11.28 11.41
N LEU A 26 14.62 -12.35 10.79
CA LEU A 26 13.95 -13.45 11.50
C LEU A 26 14.89 -14.22 12.43
N SER A 27 16.16 -14.36 12.02
CA SER A 27 17.21 -14.97 12.86
C SER A 27 17.57 -14.12 14.08
N ALA A 28 17.24 -12.83 14.10
CA ALA A 28 17.47 -11.97 15.26
C ALA A 28 16.28 -11.95 16.24
N LEU A 29 15.09 -12.40 15.83
CA LEU A 29 13.91 -12.44 16.70
C LEU A 29 14.06 -13.51 17.81
N PRO A 30 13.50 -13.28 19.01
CA PRO A 30 13.49 -14.27 20.09
C PRO A 30 12.77 -15.56 19.69
N GLU A 31 11.67 -15.43 18.95
CA GLU A 31 10.88 -16.55 18.43
C GLU A 31 11.36 -16.94 17.03
N LYS A 32 11.88 -18.16 16.89
CA LYS A 32 12.39 -18.67 15.60
C LYS A 32 11.30 -19.22 14.68
N GLY A 33 10.04 -19.29 15.13
CA GLY A 33 8.93 -19.86 14.37
C GLY A 33 8.73 -19.22 12.99
N TYR A 34 8.94 -17.90 12.87
CA TYR A 34 8.90 -17.24 11.57
C TYR A 34 10.02 -17.66 10.64
N LEU A 35 11.25 -17.86 11.13
CA LEU A 35 12.36 -18.35 10.31
C LEU A 35 12.07 -19.77 9.82
N THR A 36 11.54 -20.63 10.69
CA THR A 36 11.06 -21.96 10.32
C THR A 36 9.97 -21.88 9.25
N THR A 37 8.98 -21.01 9.41
CA THR A 37 7.92 -20.82 8.41
C THR A 37 8.47 -20.36 7.06
N LEU A 38 9.47 -19.47 7.07
CA LEU A 38 10.14 -19.05 5.84
C LEU A 38 10.76 -20.25 5.11
N HIS A 39 11.58 -21.03 5.83
CA HIS A 39 12.32 -22.17 5.26
C HIS A 39 11.43 -23.35 4.87
N GLU A 40 10.32 -23.58 5.56
CA GLU A 40 9.44 -24.72 5.32
C GLU A 40 8.33 -24.47 4.31
N TYR A 41 7.80 -23.23 4.25
CA TYR A 41 6.55 -22.97 3.52
C TYR A 41 6.63 -21.76 2.59
N ALA A 42 7.24 -20.66 3.02
CA ALA A 42 7.12 -19.41 2.28
C ALA A 42 7.92 -19.40 0.97
N LEU A 43 9.02 -20.16 0.86
CA LEU A 43 9.78 -20.23 -0.38
C LEU A 43 8.96 -20.78 -1.57
N ASP A 44 8.06 -21.71 -1.30
CA ASP A 44 7.16 -22.29 -2.30
C ASP A 44 5.81 -21.55 -2.41
N ASP A 45 5.43 -20.80 -1.37
CA ASP A 45 4.22 -19.95 -1.35
C ASP A 45 4.57 -18.47 -1.54
N ARG A 46 4.45 -18.01 -2.79
CA ARG A 46 4.70 -16.62 -3.19
C ARG A 46 3.89 -15.61 -2.38
N VAL A 47 2.64 -15.93 -2.02
CA VAL A 47 1.77 -15.01 -1.27
C VAL A 47 2.27 -14.90 0.17
N LEU A 48 2.59 -16.04 0.80
CA LEU A 48 3.19 -16.05 2.13
C LEU A 48 4.53 -15.30 2.16
N LEU A 49 5.38 -15.47 1.15
CA LEU A 49 6.64 -14.75 1.04
C LEU A 49 6.45 -13.22 1.01
N HIS A 50 5.49 -12.71 0.21
CA HIS A 50 5.15 -11.28 0.20
C HIS A 50 4.65 -10.82 1.56
N LYS A 51 3.76 -11.58 2.21
CA LYS A 51 3.24 -11.25 3.55
C LYS A 51 4.37 -11.16 4.57
N MET A 52 5.33 -12.08 4.54
CA MET A 52 6.47 -12.07 5.46
C MET A 52 7.39 -10.88 5.17
N ILE A 53 7.70 -10.63 3.90
CA ILE A 53 8.55 -9.50 3.51
C ILE A 53 7.95 -8.17 3.93
N PHE A 54 6.68 -7.91 3.62
CA PHE A 54 6.03 -6.66 4.02
C PHE A 54 5.84 -6.54 5.52
N ARG A 55 5.78 -7.66 6.25
CA ARG A 55 5.67 -7.65 7.72
C ARG A 55 6.99 -7.28 8.39
N PHE A 56 8.12 -7.79 7.89
CA PHE A 56 9.39 -7.73 8.62
C PHE A 56 10.43 -6.79 8.01
N LEU A 57 10.33 -6.47 6.72
CA LEU A 57 11.29 -5.59 6.05
C LEU A 57 10.70 -4.19 5.84
N SER A 58 11.57 -3.18 5.85
CA SER A 58 11.20 -1.80 5.55
C SER A 58 11.59 -1.46 4.12
N PHE A 59 10.70 -0.76 3.44
CA PHE A 59 10.84 -0.37 2.05
C PHE A 59 10.44 1.09 1.89
N SER A 60 11.03 1.76 0.90
CA SER A 60 10.50 3.03 0.42
C SER A 60 9.11 2.85 -0.21
N PHE A 61 8.39 3.96 -0.37
CA PHE A 61 7.13 3.99 -1.10
C PHE A 61 7.26 3.33 -2.48
N GLY A 62 8.25 3.72 -3.28
CA GLY A 62 8.45 3.21 -4.64
C GLY A 62 8.78 1.71 -4.70
N GLU A 63 9.59 1.20 -3.77
CA GLU A 63 9.85 -0.24 -3.67
C GLU A 63 8.60 -1.03 -3.30
N THR A 64 7.77 -0.50 -2.39
CA THR A 64 6.53 -1.15 -1.96
C THR A 64 5.52 -1.21 -3.11
N VAL A 65 5.36 -0.12 -3.87
CA VAL A 65 4.54 -0.08 -5.10
C VAL A 65 5.03 -1.13 -6.09
N LYS A 66 6.32 -1.15 -6.43
CA LYS A 66 6.89 -2.11 -7.39
C LYS A 66 6.66 -3.55 -6.95
N MET A 67 6.80 -3.83 -5.66
CA MET A 67 6.60 -5.19 -5.12
C MET A 67 5.13 -5.61 -5.20
N LEU A 68 4.19 -4.72 -4.87
CA LEU A 68 2.77 -5.01 -4.97
C LEU A 68 2.31 -5.15 -6.44
N GLN A 69 2.81 -4.31 -7.34
CA GLN A 69 2.61 -4.46 -8.79
C GLN A 69 3.18 -5.78 -9.32
N GLY A 70 4.37 -6.17 -8.85
CA GLY A 70 4.98 -7.46 -9.18
C GLY A 70 4.12 -8.65 -8.77
N LEU A 71 3.49 -8.59 -7.58
CA LEU A 71 2.52 -9.59 -7.13
C LEU A 71 1.32 -9.66 -8.07
N ILE A 72 0.71 -8.53 -8.41
CA ILE A 72 -0.47 -8.46 -9.28
C ILE A 72 -0.15 -9.06 -10.65
N LEU A 73 0.98 -8.68 -11.24
CA LEU A 73 1.44 -9.23 -12.51
C LEU A 73 1.67 -10.74 -12.44
N TYR A 74 2.27 -11.23 -11.34
CA TYR A 74 2.47 -12.65 -11.09
C TYR A 74 1.15 -13.42 -11.01
N GLN A 75 0.15 -12.88 -10.31
CA GLN A 75 -1.17 -13.51 -10.21
C GLN A 75 -1.90 -13.50 -11.56
N LYS A 76 -1.80 -12.40 -12.33
CA LYS A 76 -2.45 -12.29 -13.65
C LYS A 76 -2.02 -13.34 -14.63
N ARG A 77 -0.74 -13.73 -14.65
CA ARG A 77 -0.16 -14.66 -15.65
C ARG A 77 -0.50 -14.31 -17.11
N GLY A 78 -0.78 -13.04 -17.41
CA GLY A 78 -1.19 -12.56 -18.74
C GLY A 78 -2.70 -12.62 -19.03
N SER A 79 -3.53 -13.02 -18.07
CA SER A 79 -5.00 -13.01 -18.14
C SER A 79 -5.63 -12.07 -17.10
N LYS A 80 -6.96 -11.91 -17.18
CA LYS A 80 -7.76 -11.24 -16.13
C LYS A 80 -7.70 -12.08 -14.84
N LEU A 81 -7.64 -11.39 -13.70
CA LEU A 81 -7.60 -12.04 -12.40
C LEU A 81 -8.95 -12.71 -12.08
N ASN A 82 -8.89 -13.94 -11.59
CA ASN A 82 -10.04 -14.58 -10.95
C ASN A 82 -10.14 -14.20 -9.46
N GLU A 83 -11.26 -14.56 -8.81
CA GLU A 83 -11.52 -14.21 -7.41
C GLU A 83 -10.42 -14.71 -6.45
N ILE A 84 -9.92 -15.93 -6.64
CA ILE A 84 -8.87 -16.51 -5.78
C ILE A 84 -7.58 -15.68 -5.90
N GLU A 85 -7.23 -15.24 -7.10
CA GLU A 85 -6.06 -14.41 -7.35
C GLU A 85 -6.21 -13.02 -6.73
N LYS A 86 -7.42 -12.45 -6.72
CA LYS A 86 -7.71 -11.19 -6.03
C LYS A 86 -7.68 -11.33 -4.51
N GLU A 87 -8.28 -12.38 -3.96
CA GLU A 87 -8.20 -12.70 -2.52
C GLU A 87 -6.74 -12.83 -2.05
N ARG A 88 -5.85 -13.37 -2.90
CA ARG A 88 -4.41 -13.43 -2.58
C ARG A 88 -3.76 -12.05 -2.53
N ILE A 89 -4.18 -11.14 -3.40
CA ILE A 89 -3.73 -9.74 -3.37
C ILE A 89 -4.27 -9.06 -2.11
N GLU A 90 -5.55 -9.26 -1.79
CA GLU A 90 -6.19 -8.77 -0.55
C GLU A 90 -5.43 -9.23 0.69
N GLN A 91 -5.06 -10.51 0.78
CA GLN A 91 -4.30 -11.02 1.93
C GLN A 91 -2.95 -10.33 2.13
N VAL A 92 -2.34 -9.82 1.06
CA VAL A 92 -1.07 -9.08 1.11
C VAL A 92 -1.33 -7.62 1.45
N THR A 93 -2.33 -6.98 0.85
CA THR A 93 -2.70 -5.58 1.17
C THR A 93 -3.17 -5.45 2.62
N LEU A 94 -3.85 -6.45 3.18
CA LEU A 94 -4.19 -6.51 4.60
C LEU A 94 -2.96 -6.45 5.51
N VAL A 95 -1.81 -7.02 5.10
CA VAL A 95 -0.56 -6.90 5.88
C VAL A 95 -0.04 -5.46 5.84
N LEU A 96 -0.07 -4.82 4.68
CA LEU A 96 0.31 -3.41 4.52
C LEU A 96 -0.59 -2.50 5.36
N MET A 97 -1.91 -2.70 5.30
CA MET A 97 -2.89 -1.90 6.04
C MET A 97 -2.84 -2.14 7.55
N ARG A 98 -2.51 -3.36 8.01
CA ARG A 98 -2.21 -3.58 9.44
C ARG A 98 -0.98 -2.80 9.88
N ARG A 99 0.08 -2.85 9.08
CA ARG A 99 1.31 -2.11 9.37
C ARG A 99 1.11 -0.59 9.32
N ALA A 100 0.24 -0.10 8.44
CA ALA A 100 -0.17 1.31 8.42
C ALA A 100 -0.84 1.72 9.74
N ARG A 101 -1.72 0.87 10.28
CA ARG A 101 -2.35 1.06 11.59
C ARG A 101 -1.33 1.01 12.73
N ASP A 102 -0.37 0.09 12.68
CA ASP A 102 0.71 0.00 13.67
C ASP A 102 1.56 1.28 13.67
N TYR A 103 1.91 1.81 12.49
CA TYR A 103 2.62 3.09 12.38
C TYR A 103 1.79 4.27 12.90
N ARG A 104 0.48 4.30 12.62
CA ARG A 104 -0.43 5.30 13.18
C ARG A 104 -0.43 5.24 14.71
N GLN A 105 -0.53 4.05 15.30
CA GLN A 105 -0.51 3.87 16.75
C GLN A 105 0.83 4.28 17.38
N ALA A 106 1.92 4.07 16.66
CA ALA A 106 3.26 4.52 17.07
C ALA A 106 3.52 6.02 16.84
N GLY A 107 2.60 6.74 16.20
CA GLY A 107 2.75 8.17 15.87
C GLY A 107 3.54 8.45 14.59
N ASP A 108 3.96 7.42 13.83
CA ASP A 108 4.66 7.54 12.55
C ASP A 108 3.64 7.70 11.40
N LEU A 109 3.00 8.87 11.38
CA LEU A 109 1.85 9.12 10.51
C LEU A 109 2.23 9.27 9.02
N VAL A 110 3.46 9.68 8.72
CA VAL A 110 3.96 9.73 7.33
C VAL A 110 3.99 8.33 6.75
N LYS A 111 4.65 7.38 7.42
CA LYS A 111 4.70 5.98 6.94
C LYS A 111 3.33 5.31 6.90
N ALA A 112 2.46 5.65 7.86
CA ALA A 112 1.09 5.17 7.86
C ALA A 112 0.35 5.56 6.57
N VAL A 113 0.49 6.83 6.17
CA VAL A 113 -0.10 7.35 4.93
C VAL A 113 0.59 6.81 3.68
N GLU A 114 1.92 6.70 3.68
CA GLU A 114 2.64 6.09 2.56
C GLU A 114 2.11 4.69 2.25
N LEU A 115 1.93 3.84 3.26
CA LEU A 115 1.42 2.48 3.07
C LEU A 115 -0.01 2.45 2.54
N ALA A 116 -0.89 3.32 3.05
CA ALA A 116 -2.25 3.43 2.52
C ALA A 116 -2.24 3.89 1.06
N PHE A 117 -1.41 4.87 0.71
CA PHE A 117 -1.25 5.30 -0.67
C PHE A 117 -0.66 4.22 -1.57
N VAL A 118 0.29 3.41 -1.10
CA VAL A 118 0.81 2.28 -1.90
C VAL A 118 -0.35 1.38 -2.34
N VAL A 119 -1.26 1.03 -1.41
CA VAL A 119 -2.43 0.20 -1.72
C VAL A 119 -3.32 0.90 -2.74
N LEU A 120 -3.74 2.14 -2.48
CA LEU A 120 -4.63 2.90 -3.35
C LEU A 120 -4.05 3.08 -4.77
N THR A 121 -2.80 3.52 -4.85
CA THR A 121 -2.09 3.80 -6.11
C THR A 121 -1.84 2.55 -6.96
N THR A 122 -1.77 1.38 -6.32
CA THR A 122 -1.45 0.13 -6.99
C THR A 122 -2.70 -0.65 -7.38
N ILE A 123 -3.75 -0.61 -6.56
CA ILE A 123 -4.98 -1.39 -6.77
C ILE A 123 -5.97 -0.68 -7.68
N GLU A 124 -6.15 0.63 -7.52
CA GLU A 124 -7.16 1.36 -8.30
C GLU A 124 -6.95 1.26 -9.83
N PRO A 125 -5.72 1.36 -10.38
CA PRO A 125 -5.52 1.20 -11.83
C PRO A 125 -5.89 -0.19 -12.36
N GLU A 126 -6.04 -1.19 -11.48
CA GLU A 126 -6.38 -2.56 -11.81
C GLU A 126 -7.88 -2.80 -11.95
N LEU A 127 -8.72 -1.86 -11.48
CA LEU A 127 -10.15 -1.88 -11.72
C LEU A 127 -10.43 -1.68 -13.22
N GLU A 128 -11.04 -2.68 -13.84
CA GLU A 128 -11.60 -2.54 -15.17
C GLU A 128 -12.90 -1.73 -15.11
N TYR A 129 -13.14 -0.87 -16.11
CA TYR A 129 -14.45 -0.27 -16.33
C TYR A 129 -15.44 -1.35 -16.78
N THR A 130 -15.92 -2.18 -15.86
CA THR A 130 -16.94 -3.17 -16.16
C THR A 130 -18.10 -3.05 -15.18
N GLU A 131 -19.31 -3.27 -15.68
CA GLU A 131 -20.60 -3.09 -14.98
C GLU A 131 -20.81 -4.00 -13.75
N ILE A 132 -19.85 -4.89 -13.47
CA ILE A 132 -19.83 -5.74 -12.29
C ILE A 132 -18.73 -5.21 -11.36
N THR A 133 -19.15 -4.66 -10.21
CA THR A 133 -18.28 -4.24 -9.13
C THR A 133 -17.39 -5.40 -8.69
N ASP A 134 -16.09 -5.16 -8.72
CA ASP A 134 -15.08 -6.13 -8.30
C ASP A 134 -14.94 -6.06 -6.78
N TRP A 135 -15.86 -6.73 -6.08
CA TRP A 135 -16.06 -6.56 -4.64
C TRP A 135 -14.79 -6.74 -3.80
N VAL A 136 -13.84 -7.59 -4.21
CA VAL A 136 -12.56 -7.77 -3.50
C VAL A 136 -11.73 -6.49 -3.59
N TYR A 137 -11.60 -5.93 -4.78
CA TYR A 137 -10.84 -4.70 -4.99
C TYR A 137 -11.54 -3.49 -4.38
N ASP A 138 -12.87 -3.43 -4.45
CA ASP A 138 -13.65 -2.43 -3.76
C ASP A 138 -13.40 -2.50 -2.24
N THR A 139 -13.41 -3.70 -1.65
CA THR A 139 -13.10 -3.89 -0.22
C THR A 139 -11.70 -3.40 0.15
N ILE A 140 -10.69 -3.68 -0.68
CA ILE A 140 -9.31 -3.22 -0.45
C ILE A 140 -9.23 -1.68 -0.51
N LEU A 141 -9.87 -1.08 -1.50
CA LEU A 141 -9.86 0.37 -1.70
C LEU A 141 -10.65 1.09 -0.59
N GLU A 142 -11.80 0.55 -0.19
CA GLU A 142 -12.59 1.04 0.94
C GLU A 142 -11.77 0.99 2.24
N ASP A 143 -11.11 -0.13 2.57
CA ASP A 143 -10.29 -0.23 3.79
C ASP A 143 -9.18 0.84 3.85
N ALA A 144 -8.53 1.08 2.72
CA ALA A 144 -7.48 2.09 2.61
C ALA A 144 -8.03 3.52 2.61
N SER A 145 -9.17 3.76 1.95
CA SER A 145 -9.83 5.07 1.91
C SER A 145 -10.41 5.47 3.27
N ASP A 146 -11.06 4.54 3.96
CA ASP A 146 -11.59 4.75 5.31
C ASP A 146 -10.46 5.04 6.30
N PHE A 147 -9.37 4.28 6.23
CA PHE A 147 -8.18 4.54 7.03
C PHE A 147 -7.62 5.96 6.81
N MET A 148 -7.50 6.40 5.55
CA MET A 148 -7.07 7.75 5.21
C MET A 148 -8.05 8.82 5.72
N THR A 149 -9.34 8.58 5.56
CA THR A 149 -10.41 9.46 6.04
C THR A 149 -10.36 9.65 7.55
N GLU A 150 -10.12 8.58 8.32
CA GLU A 150 -9.91 8.67 9.75
C GLU A 150 -8.65 9.47 10.09
N LEU A 151 -7.56 9.24 9.36
CA LEU A 151 -6.27 9.87 9.62
C LEU A 151 -6.32 11.39 9.41
N VAL A 152 -6.94 11.86 8.31
CA VAL A 152 -7.06 13.30 8.03
C VAL A 152 -7.98 14.04 8.99
N LYS A 153 -8.91 13.31 9.64
CA LYS A 153 -9.80 13.84 10.70
C LYS A 153 -9.13 13.91 12.08
N CYS A 154 -8.00 13.22 12.28
CA CYS A 154 -7.30 13.24 13.56
C CYS A 154 -6.69 14.62 13.85
N GLU A 155 -6.65 14.99 15.13
CA GLU A 155 -5.86 16.13 15.60
C GLU A 155 -4.38 15.77 15.55
N ILE A 156 -3.72 16.25 14.50
CA ILE A 156 -2.29 16.02 14.25
C ILE A 156 -1.57 17.36 14.08
N ALA A 157 -0.24 17.34 14.26
CA ALA A 157 0.60 18.52 14.19
C ALA A 157 0.54 19.23 12.82
N LEU A 158 0.69 20.55 12.81
CA LEU A 158 0.42 21.41 11.64
C LEU A 158 1.39 21.20 10.46
N ASP A 159 2.64 20.90 10.80
CA ASP A 159 3.71 20.49 9.90
C ASP A 159 3.37 19.17 9.21
N LEU A 160 2.94 18.18 9.98
CA LEU A 160 2.52 16.91 9.44
C LEU A 160 1.27 17.03 8.55
N LYS A 161 0.28 17.85 8.91
CA LYS A 161 -0.86 18.15 8.01
C LYS A 161 -0.41 18.72 6.67
N GLN A 162 0.64 19.53 6.67
CA GLN A 162 1.19 20.12 5.45
C GLN A 162 1.85 19.04 4.58
N GLU A 163 2.64 18.17 5.18
CA GLU A 163 3.29 17.05 4.49
C GLU A 163 2.25 16.12 3.85
N LEU A 164 1.21 15.76 4.61
CA LEU A 164 0.08 14.98 4.09
C LEU A 164 -0.61 15.67 2.91
N TYR A 165 -0.88 16.96 3.02
CA TYR A 165 -1.49 17.74 1.94
C TYR A 165 -0.63 17.69 0.67
N GLU A 166 0.67 17.89 0.80
CA GLU A 166 1.61 17.86 -0.33
C GLU A 166 1.72 16.46 -0.97
N MET A 167 1.70 15.39 -0.16
CA MET A 167 1.66 14.02 -0.66
C MET A 167 0.38 13.72 -1.45
N ILE A 168 -0.79 14.09 -0.93
CA ILE A 168 -2.08 13.87 -1.61
C ILE A 168 -2.15 14.69 -2.91
N GLN A 169 -1.63 15.92 -2.91
CA GLN A 169 -1.54 16.73 -4.13
C GLN A 169 -0.60 16.12 -5.17
N ALA A 170 0.58 15.66 -4.75
CA ALA A 170 1.52 15.00 -5.63
C ALA A 170 0.90 13.75 -6.26
N TYR A 171 0.16 12.97 -5.46
CA TYR A 171 -0.63 11.84 -5.93
C TYR A 171 -1.63 12.27 -7.00
N LEU A 172 -2.56 13.17 -6.69
CA LEU A 172 -3.59 13.62 -7.65
C LEU A 172 -3.00 14.14 -8.97
N LYS A 173 -1.82 14.78 -8.92
CA LYS A 173 -1.14 15.29 -10.10
C LYS A 173 -0.51 14.17 -10.95
N ALA A 174 0.03 13.15 -10.31
CA ALA A 174 0.63 12.00 -11.00
C ALA A 174 -0.40 10.94 -11.41
N TRP A 175 -1.57 10.98 -10.78
CA TRP A 175 -2.64 10.02 -10.91
C TRP A 175 -3.26 10.05 -12.32
N LYS A 176 -3.23 8.88 -12.97
CA LYS A 176 -3.87 8.62 -14.25
C LYS A 176 -4.87 7.47 -14.06
N PRO A 177 -5.99 7.73 -13.38
CA PRO A 177 -6.94 6.67 -13.08
C PRO A 177 -7.49 6.06 -14.35
N ARG A 178 -7.81 4.77 -14.24
CA ARG A 178 -8.77 4.17 -15.13
C ARG A 178 -10.16 4.54 -14.64
N CYS A 179 -10.62 4.15 -13.45
CA CYS A 179 -12.03 4.30 -13.05
C CYS A 179 -12.43 5.55 -12.23
N GLY A 180 -11.48 6.36 -11.74
CA GLY A 180 -11.76 7.66 -11.10
C GLY A 180 -12.31 7.59 -9.67
N TYR A 181 -12.33 6.39 -9.07
CA TYR A 181 -12.86 6.10 -7.73
C TYR A 181 -12.27 7.03 -6.66
N MET A 182 -10.94 7.19 -6.66
CA MET A 182 -10.21 7.93 -5.63
C MET A 182 -10.24 9.45 -5.77
N LYS A 183 -10.81 10.01 -6.86
CA LYS A 183 -10.77 11.46 -7.08
C LYS A 183 -11.51 12.21 -6.00
N GLY A 184 -12.74 11.75 -5.73
CA GLY A 184 -13.65 12.38 -4.77
C GLY A 184 -13.03 12.40 -3.39
N ASP A 185 -12.59 11.22 -2.92
CA ASP A 185 -11.98 11.04 -1.61
C ASP A 185 -10.74 11.93 -1.43
N CYS A 186 -9.84 11.94 -2.42
CA CYS A 186 -8.65 12.80 -2.36
C CYS A 186 -9.00 14.29 -2.31
N GLU A 187 -10.00 14.74 -3.06
CA GLU A 187 -10.49 16.12 -3.00
C GLU A 187 -11.10 16.46 -1.63
N GLU A 188 -11.81 15.52 -1.01
CA GLU A 188 -12.35 15.68 0.35
C GLU A 188 -11.27 15.73 1.41
N TRP A 189 -10.26 14.86 1.33
CA TRP A 189 -9.11 14.88 2.23
C TRP A 189 -8.34 16.18 2.13
N LEU A 190 -8.08 16.67 0.92
CA LEU A 190 -7.44 17.97 0.72
C LEU A 190 -8.26 19.13 1.32
N LYS A 191 -9.61 19.08 1.21
CA LYS A 191 -10.48 20.08 1.86
C LYS A 191 -10.41 19.99 3.39
N ALA A 192 -10.30 18.79 3.95
CA ALA A 192 -10.15 18.58 5.39
C ALA A 192 -8.79 19.09 5.93
N LEU A 193 -7.75 18.98 5.10
CA LEU A 193 -6.40 19.43 5.42
C LEU A 193 -6.13 20.92 5.09
N ASP A 194 -6.92 21.56 4.20
CA ASP A 194 -6.73 22.98 3.82
C ASP A 194 -6.99 23.91 5.02
N LYS A 195 -5.94 24.63 5.40
CA LYS A 195 -5.83 25.51 6.57
C LYS A 195 -6.73 26.75 6.52
N ARG A 196 -7.37 27.07 5.39
CA ARG A 196 -8.28 28.24 5.27
C ARG A 196 -9.54 28.18 6.14
N ARG A 197 -9.82 27.06 6.80
CA ARG A 197 -10.92 26.92 7.78
C ARG A 197 -10.50 27.00 9.26
N PHE A 198 -9.20 27.01 9.58
CA PHE A 198 -8.72 26.91 10.96
C PHE A 198 -8.28 28.23 11.59
N PHE A 199 -8.20 29.32 10.82
CA PHE A 199 -7.97 30.67 11.33
C PHE A 199 -9.15 31.59 10.95
N LYS A 200 -10.24 31.46 11.71
CA LYS A 200 -11.10 32.62 12.01
C LYS A 200 -10.92 32.90 13.50
N TRP A 201 -10.01 33.81 13.82
CA TRP A 201 -10.00 34.56 15.07
C TRP A 201 -10.03 36.04 14.70
#